data_AF-A0A934E4D7-F1
#
_entry.id   AF-A0A934E4D7-F1
#
_cell.length_a   1.000
_cell.length_b   1.000
_cell.length_c   1.000
_cell.angle_alpha   90.00
_cell.angle_beta   90.00
_cell.angle_gamma   90.00
#
_symmetry.space_group_name_H-M   'P 1'
#
loop_
_entity.id
_entity.type
_entity.pdbx_description
1 polymer ?
#
loop_
_entity_poly.entity_id
_entity_poly.type
_entity_poly.pdbx_seq_one_letter_code
_entity_poly.pdbx_strand_id
1 'polypeptide(L)'
;MSLRTQERKPSLALGEQTPVLLPRDTYDSAREAWPGVALEREALAAFVDLHADAVESREVRLRHTPPNVKDLFLACACLHGDPKANSYLESMVAQEASTVARCVAGPPDLAPEVRRQLRRQLLTPETGVPKLARYGGGSPLSRWIRMAALRLALSLRSSLGRPSGPKP
;
A
#
# COMPACT_ATOMS: atom_id res chain seq x y z
N MET A 1 -51.86 27.02 -28.37
CA MET A 1 -50.95 27.44 -27.29
C MET A 1 -50.57 26.22 -26.48
N SER A 2 -49.45 25.57 -26.81
CA SER A 2 -48.89 24.47 -26.03
C SER A 2 -47.38 24.68 -25.98
N LEU A 3 -46.92 25.12 -24.81
CA LEU A 3 -45.52 25.35 -24.51
C LEU A 3 -44.82 23.99 -24.45
N ARG A 4 -43.88 23.77 -25.37
CA ARG A 4 -43.00 22.59 -25.35
C ARG A 4 -42.14 22.65 -24.10
N THR A 5 -42.23 21.61 -23.29
CA THR A 5 -41.27 21.23 -22.27
C THR A 5 -39.87 21.22 -22.90
N GLN A 6 -39.07 22.24 -22.59
CA GLN A 6 -37.67 22.26 -22.96
C GLN A 6 -36.91 21.45 -21.90
N GLU A 7 -36.65 20.19 -22.23
CA GLU A 7 -35.71 19.31 -21.51
C GLU A 7 -34.35 20.01 -21.43
N ARG A 8 -34.01 20.50 -20.24
CA ARG A 8 -32.68 21.01 -19.90
C ARG A 8 -31.72 19.81 -19.86
N LYS A 9 -31.05 19.51 -20.98
CA LYS A 9 -29.81 18.73 -20.98
C LYS A 9 -28.80 19.45 -20.07
N PRO A 10 -28.31 18.85 -18.98
CA PRO A 10 -27.11 19.35 -18.34
C PRO A 10 -25.92 18.97 -19.23
N SER A 11 -25.50 19.90 -20.08
CA SER A 11 -24.20 19.85 -20.74
C SER A 11 -23.11 19.96 -19.68
N LEU A 12 -22.73 18.83 -19.10
CA LEU A 12 -21.48 18.70 -18.35
C LEU A 12 -20.35 18.72 -19.38
N ALA A 13 -19.83 19.92 -19.64
CA ALA A 13 -18.47 20.06 -20.13
C ALA A 13 -17.56 19.40 -19.10
N LEU A 14 -17.16 18.16 -19.37
CA LEU A 14 -15.99 17.53 -18.78
C LEU A 14 -14.81 18.42 -19.18
N GLY A 15 -14.49 19.38 -18.30
CA GLY A 15 -13.23 20.07 -18.38
C GLY A 15 -12.14 19.01 -18.46
N GLU A 16 -11.35 19.08 -19.54
CA GLU A 16 -10.15 18.31 -19.75
C GLU A 16 -9.21 18.60 -18.58
N GLN A 17 -9.39 17.86 -17.48
CA GLN A 17 -8.49 17.87 -16.36
C GLN A 17 -7.26 17.13 -16.85
N THR A 18 -6.34 17.85 -17.49
CA THR A 18 -5.00 17.33 -17.78
C THR A 18 -4.51 16.68 -16.49
N PRO A 19 -4.23 15.37 -16.48
CA PRO A 19 -3.81 14.72 -15.27
C PRO A 19 -2.53 15.42 -14.84
N VAL A 20 -2.57 16.06 -13.68
CA VAL A 20 -1.33 16.56 -13.07
C VAL A 20 -0.55 15.30 -12.75
N LEU A 21 0.58 15.11 -13.43
CA LEU A 21 1.44 13.94 -13.29
C LEU A 21 2.57 14.26 -12.31
N LEU A 22 3.09 13.21 -11.67
CA LEU A 22 4.34 13.32 -10.91
C LEU A 22 5.48 13.77 -11.85
N PRO A 23 6.44 14.58 -11.34
CA PRO A 23 7.62 14.96 -12.09
C PRO A 23 8.32 13.73 -12.67
N ARG A 24 8.81 13.87 -13.92
CA ARG A 24 9.42 12.76 -14.66
C ARG A 24 10.60 12.14 -13.92
N ASP A 25 11.48 12.98 -13.41
CA ASP A 25 12.68 12.55 -12.69
C ASP A 25 12.33 11.79 -11.40
N THR A 26 11.27 12.21 -10.71
CA THR A 26 10.76 11.52 -9.51
C THR A 26 10.25 10.12 -9.83
N TYR A 27 9.46 9.99 -10.90
CA TYR A 27 8.97 8.68 -11.36
C TYR A 27 10.12 7.78 -11.83
N ASP A 28 11.03 8.32 -12.65
CA ASP A 28 12.15 7.54 -13.20
C ASP A 28 13.09 7.07 -12.07
N SER A 29 13.38 7.92 -11.09
CA SER A 29 14.12 7.55 -9.86
C SER A 29 13.42 6.47 -9.01
N ALA A 30 12.09 6.46 -8.99
CA ALA A 30 11.32 5.44 -8.28
C ALA A 30 11.35 4.10 -9.00
N ARG A 31 11.23 4.12 -10.33
CA ARG A 31 11.34 2.92 -11.18
C ARG A 31 12.73 2.32 -11.14
N GLU A 32 13.78 3.13 -11.14
CA GLU A 32 15.18 2.67 -11.02
C GLU A 32 15.48 1.99 -9.69
N ALA A 33 14.82 2.40 -8.61
CA ALA A 33 14.96 1.77 -7.30
C ALA A 33 14.39 0.35 -7.23
N TRP A 34 13.47 0.00 -8.14
CA TRP A 34 12.82 -1.31 -8.20
C TRP A 34 12.89 -1.92 -9.60
N PRO A 35 14.08 -2.45 -10.00
CA PRO A 35 14.28 -2.98 -11.34
C PRO A 35 13.29 -4.10 -11.70
N GLY A 36 12.67 -3.94 -12.87
CA GLY A 36 11.73 -4.92 -13.44
C GLY A 36 10.30 -4.83 -12.90
N VAL A 37 9.99 -3.85 -12.05
CA VAL A 37 8.61 -3.57 -11.63
C VAL A 37 7.92 -2.69 -12.67
N ALA A 38 6.76 -3.13 -13.17
CA ALA A 38 5.95 -2.36 -14.11
C ALA A 38 4.85 -1.60 -13.38
N LEU A 39 4.86 -0.27 -13.49
CA LEU A 39 3.79 0.60 -12.99
C LEU A 39 3.74 1.89 -13.81
N GLU A 40 2.54 2.24 -14.28
CA GLU A 40 2.33 3.48 -15.02
C GLU A 40 2.45 4.71 -14.11
N ARG A 41 2.88 5.83 -14.68
CA ARG A 41 3.10 7.07 -13.94
C ARG A 41 1.81 7.65 -13.37
N GLU A 42 0.73 7.51 -14.12
CA GLU A 42 -0.61 7.93 -13.80
C GLU A 42 -1.13 7.17 -12.57
N ALA A 43 -0.86 5.87 -12.51
CA ALA A 43 -1.22 5.02 -11.37
C ALA A 43 -0.48 5.44 -10.10
N LEU A 44 0.83 5.74 -10.22
CA LEU A 44 1.61 6.27 -9.10
C LEU A 44 1.08 7.65 -8.65
N ALA A 45 0.78 8.55 -9.58
CA ALA A 45 0.26 9.88 -9.27
C ALA A 45 -1.08 9.79 -8.53
N ALA A 46 -1.99 8.94 -8.99
CA ALA A 46 -3.27 8.68 -8.32
C ALA A 46 -3.08 8.12 -6.89
N PHE A 47 -2.10 7.24 -6.70
CA PHE A 47 -1.80 6.67 -5.39
C PHE A 47 -1.19 7.70 -4.42
N VAL A 48 -0.32 8.59 -4.91
CA VAL A 48 0.20 9.71 -4.13
C VAL A 48 -0.93 10.67 -3.74
N ASP A 49 -1.81 11.02 -4.69
CA ASP A 49 -2.94 11.91 -4.45
C ASP A 49 -3.90 11.37 -3.39
N LEU A 50 -4.14 10.05 -3.34
CA LEU A 50 -5.01 9.40 -2.35
C LEU A 50 -4.52 9.59 -0.90
N HIS A 51 -3.21 9.73 -0.70
CA HIS A 51 -2.58 9.83 0.61
C HIS A 51 -2.17 11.25 0.99
N ALA A 52 -2.50 12.21 0.14
CA ALA A 52 -2.12 13.59 0.29
C ALA A 52 -3.10 14.33 1.22
N ASP A 53 -2.63 15.38 1.90
CA ASP A 53 -3.49 16.19 2.77
C ASP A 53 -4.58 16.89 1.94
N ALA A 54 -5.82 16.84 2.42
CA ALA A 54 -6.99 17.43 1.77
C ALA A 54 -6.95 18.97 1.72
N VAL A 55 -6.10 19.62 2.54
CA VAL A 55 -6.01 21.08 2.64
C VAL A 55 -5.16 21.71 1.52
N GLU A 56 -4.24 20.97 0.91
CA GLU A 56 -3.38 21.50 -0.16
C GLU A 56 -4.01 21.35 -1.56
N SER A 57 -3.68 22.25 -2.49
CA SER A 57 -4.08 22.09 -3.90
C SER A 57 -3.34 20.91 -4.54
N ARG A 58 -4.03 20.16 -5.42
CA ARG A 58 -3.43 19.00 -6.12
C ARG A 58 -2.11 19.31 -6.83
N GLU A 59 -2.01 20.46 -7.48
CA GLU A 59 -0.80 20.93 -8.15
C GLU A 59 0.37 21.17 -7.19
N VAL A 60 0.11 21.70 -6.00
CA VAL A 60 1.13 21.94 -4.98
C VAL A 60 1.66 20.60 -4.45
N ARG A 61 0.76 19.63 -4.21
CA ARG A 61 1.11 18.30 -3.70
C ARG A 61 1.97 17.51 -4.66
N LEU A 62 1.60 17.47 -5.94
CA LEU A 62 2.36 16.70 -6.94
C LEU A 62 3.70 17.35 -7.30
N ARG A 63 3.88 18.64 -7.03
CA ARG A 63 5.19 19.30 -7.08
C ARG A 63 6.10 18.92 -5.90
N HIS A 64 5.53 18.57 -4.74
CA HIS A 64 6.28 18.06 -3.61
C HIS A 64 6.50 16.56 -3.73
N THR A 65 7.75 16.15 -3.99
CA THR A 65 8.10 14.72 -4.01
C THR A 65 7.89 14.14 -2.61
N PRO A 66 7.02 13.13 -2.42
CA PRO A 66 6.84 12.51 -1.12
C PRO A 66 8.15 11.82 -0.69
N PRO A 67 8.50 11.87 0.61
CA PRO A 67 9.83 11.48 1.09
C PRO A 67 10.19 10.02 0.79
N ASN A 68 9.19 9.13 0.71
CA ASN A 68 9.37 7.71 0.37
C ASN A 68 8.64 7.35 -0.94
N VAL A 69 8.74 8.18 -1.98
CA VAL A 69 8.10 7.92 -3.28
C VAL A 69 8.49 6.59 -3.91
N LYS A 70 9.74 6.15 -3.70
CA LYS A 70 10.25 4.85 -4.17
C LYS A 70 9.45 3.70 -3.55
N ASP A 71 9.14 3.82 -2.27
CA ASP A 71 8.36 2.80 -1.56
C ASP A 71 6.88 2.87 -1.92
N LEU A 72 6.34 4.07 -2.18
CA LEU A 72 4.99 4.25 -2.70
C LEU A 72 4.85 3.60 -4.09
N PHE A 73 5.88 3.69 -4.94
CA PHE A 73 5.93 3.00 -6.22
C PHE A 73 5.83 1.48 -6.05
N LEU A 74 6.65 0.89 -5.17
CA LEU A 74 6.58 -0.55 -4.91
C LEU A 74 5.20 -0.96 -4.35
N ALA A 75 4.67 -0.22 -3.38
CA ALA A 75 3.38 -0.51 -2.77
C ALA A 75 2.23 -0.44 -3.79
N CYS A 76 2.22 0.60 -4.61
CA CYS A 76 1.24 0.77 -5.68
C CYS A 76 1.33 -0.38 -6.71
N ALA A 77 2.54 -0.74 -7.15
CA ALA A 77 2.75 -1.84 -8.09
C ALA A 77 2.26 -3.19 -7.54
N CYS A 78 2.48 -3.46 -6.25
CA CYS A 78 1.95 -4.66 -5.59
C CYS A 78 0.41 -4.69 -5.62
N LEU A 79 -0.24 -3.55 -5.36
CA LEU A 79 -1.70 -3.43 -5.40
C LEU A 79 -2.28 -3.58 -6.81
N HIS A 80 -1.50 -3.25 -7.84
CA HIS A 80 -1.84 -3.48 -9.25
C HIS A 80 -1.52 -4.90 -9.73
N GLY A 81 -1.00 -5.76 -8.84
CA GLY A 81 -0.73 -7.16 -9.15
C GLY A 81 0.57 -7.43 -9.90
N ASP A 82 1.51 -6.47 -9.95
CA ASP A 82 2.80 -6.67 -10.62
C ASP A 82 3.58 -7.83 -9.98
N PRO A 83 3.96 -8.88 -10.74
CA PRO A 83 4.62 -10.05 -10.18
C PRO A 83 5.98 -9.74 -9.55
N LYS A 84 6.73 -8.79 -10.12
CA LYS A 84 8.07 -8.44 -9.64
C LYS A 84 7.98 -7.65 -8.33
N ALA A 85 7.03 -6.73 -8.23
CA ALA A 85 6.72 -5.98 -7.02
C ALA A 85 6.31 -6.93 -5.89
N ASN A 86 5.43 -7.89 -6.20
CA ASN A 86 5.01 -8.92 -5.24
C ASN A 86 6.18 -9.78 -4.76
N SER A 87 7.17 -10.06 -5.61
CA SER A 87 8.39 -10.75 -5.18
C SER A 87 9.22 -9.91 -4.22
N TYR A 88 9.41 -8.61 -4.48
CA TYR A 88 10.14 -7.72 -3.57
C TYR A 88 9.43 -7.59 -2.22
N LEU A 89 8.10 -7.44 -2.25
CA LEU A 89 7.29 -7.41 -1.04
C LEU A 89 7.41 -8.71 -0.24
N GLU A 90 7.36 -9.86 -0.90
CA GLU A 90 7.50 -11.16 -0.24
C GLU A 90 8.85 -11.30 0.49
N SER A 91 9.95 -10.89 -0.15
CA SER A 91 11.27 -10.88 0.48
C SER A 91 11.31 -9.96 1.70
N MET A 92 10.72 -8.76 1.60
CA MET A 92 10.64 -7.80 2.70
C MET A 92 9.81 -8.36 3.86
N VAL A 93 8.65 -8.94 3.58
CA VAL A 93 7.79 -9.58 4.58
C VAL A 93 8.50 -10.74 5.27
N ALA A 94 9.22 -11.59 4.54
CA ALA A 94 9.97 -12.71 5.11
C ALA A 94 11.10 -12.25 6.03
N GLN A 95 11.85 -11.22 5.62
CA GLN A 95 12.92 -10.62 6.42
C GLN A 95 12.36 -10.01 7.72
N GLU A 96 11.26 -9.25 7.61
CA GLU A 96 10.67 -8.60 8.77
C GLU A 96 10.00 -9.59 9.73
N ALA A 97 9.31 -10.62 9.21
CA ALA A 97 8.74 -11.70 10.01
C ALA A 97 9.82 -12.43 10.84
N SER A 98 10.95 -12.75 10.22
CA SER A 98 12.08 -13.39 10.90
C SER A 98 12.69 -12.47 11.96
N THR A 99 12.81 -11.18 11.66
CA THR A 99 13.34 -10.18 12.59
C THR A 99 12.45 -10.04 13.81
N VAL A 100 11.15 -9.83 13.63
CA VAL A 100 10.22 -9.64 14.76
C VAL A 100 10.07 -10.90 15.60
N ALA A 101 10.07 -12.09 14.99
CA ALA A 101 9.98 -13.35 15.72
C ALA A 101 11.16 -13.52 16.69
N ARG A 102 12.39 -13.18 16.25
CA ARG A 102 13.57 -13.14 17.13
C ARG A 102 13.45 -12.06 18.21
N CYS A 103 13.04 -10.84 17.84
CA CYS A 103 12.90 -9.73 18.80
C CYS A 103 11.92 -10.06 19.94
N VAL A 104 10.86 -10.83 19.67
CA VAL A 104 9.87 -11.22 20.68
C VAL A 104 10.17 -12.58 21.32
N ALA A 105 11.35 -13.17 21.09
CA ALA A 105 11.71 -14.51 21.57
C ALA A 105 10.59 -15.55 21.30
N GLY A 106 10.04 -15.52 20.08
CA GLY A 106 8.94 -16.37 19.68
C GLY A 106 9.32 -17.84 19.48
N PRO A 107 8.35 -18.76 19.50
CA PRO A 107 8.59 -20.15 19.14
C PRO A 107 9.03 -20.30 17.67
N PRO A 108 9.63 -21.44 17.28
CA PRO A 108 10.13 -21.67 15.92
C PRO A 108 9.10 -21.39 14.81
N ASP A 109 7.83 -21.68 15.06
CA ASP A 109 6.76 -21.52 14.07
C ASP A 109 6.20 -20.09 13.98
N LEU A 110 6.63 -19.16 14.83
CA LEU A 110 6.10 -17.80 14.83
C LEU A 110 6.46 -17.04 13.54
N ALA A 111 7.70 -17.16 13.06
CA ALA A 111 8.15 -16.47 11.85
C ALA A 111 7.35 -16.87 10.59
N PRO A 112 7.21 -18.17 10.26
CA PRO A 112 6.40 -18.58 9.10
C PRO A 112 4.92 -18.21 9.25
N GLU A 113 4.38 -18.24 10.47
CA GLU A 113 2.99 -17.83 10.74
C GLU A 113 2.79 -16.32 10.49
N VAL A 114 3.67 -15.49 11.04
CA VAL A 114 3.66 -14.03 10.84
C VAL A 114 3.77 -13.72 9.35
N ARG A 115 4.71 -14.35 8.62
CA ARG A 115 4.87 -14.15 7.17
C ARG A 115 3.58 -14.45 6.42
N ARG A 116 2.97 -15.62 6.66
CA ARG A 116 1.76 -16.05 5.95
C ARG A 116 0.58 -15.11 6.20
N GLN A 117 0.31 -14.79 7.48
CA GLN A 117 -0.81 -13.93 7.85
C GLN A 117 -0.58 -12.48 7.43
N LEU A 118 0.65 -11.96 7.54
CA LEU A 118 0.98 -10.60 7.13
C LEU A 118 0.81 -10.42 5.63
N ARG A 119 1.28 -11.37 4.81
CA ARG A 119 1.06 -11.34 3.35
C ARG A 119 -0.43 -11.25 3.01
N ARG A 120 -1.27 -12.06 3.65
CA ARG A 120 -2.73 -12.01 3.48
C ARG A 120 -3.27 -10.63 3.82
N GLN A 121 -2.95 -10.08 4.99
CA GLN A 121 -3.42 -8.75 5.39
C GLN A 121 -2.96 -7.62 4.44
N LEU A 122 -1.75 -7.71 3.90
CA LEU A 122 -1.17 -6.68 3.05
C LEU A 122 -1.82 -6.60 1.68
N LEU A 123 -2.08 -7.74 1.04
CA LEU A 123 -2.53 -7.80 -0.37
C LEU A 123 -3.98 -8.29 -0.54
N THR A 124 -4.47 -9.14 0.35
CA THR A 124 -5.74 -9.86 0.17
C THR A 124 -6.46 -9.98 1.53
N PRO A 125 -6.94 -8.86 2.09
CA PRO A 125 -7.63 -8.89 3.36
C PRO A 125 -8.95 -9.67 3.19
N GLU A 126 -9.38 -10.36 4.25
CA GLU A 126 -10.65 -11.10 4.24
C GLU A 126 -11.86 -10.18 4.08
N THR A 127 -11.76 -8.94 4.57
CA THR A 127 -12.77 -7.88 4.39
C THR A 127 -12.10 -6.52 4.22
N GLY A 128 -12.73 -5.63 3.42
CA GLY A 128 -12.27 -4.25 3.23
C GLY A 128 -11.10 -4.08 2.26
N VAL A 129 -10.33 -3.00 2.44
CA VAL A 129 -9.21 -2.63 1.55
C VAL A 129 -7.89 -3.24 2.02
N PRO A 130 -6.99 -3.65 1.11
CA PRO A 130 -5.69 -4.20 1.48
C PRO A 130 -4.92 -3.25 2.38
N LYS A 131 -4.26 -3.76 3.42
CA LYS A 131 -3.55 -2.91 4.39
C LYS A 131 -2.45 -2.09 3.73
N LEU A 132 -1.82 -2.62 2.68
CA LEU A 132 -0.81 -1.92 1.90
C LEU A 132 -1.38 -0.69 1.18
N ALA A 133 -2.68 -0.65 0.85
CA ALA A 133 -3.35 0.51 0.28
C ALA A 133 -3.50 1.68 1.28
N ARG A 134 -3.09 1.51 2.54
CA ARG A 134 -3.05 2.58 3.55
C ARG A 134 -1.65 3.16 3.73
N TYR A 135 -0.66 2.68 2.98
CA TYR A 135 0.71 3.13 3.08
C TYR A 135 0.89 4.47 2.35
N GLY A 136 0.94 5.57 3.11
CA GLY A 136 1.08 6.92 2.58
C GLY A 136 2.51 7.48 2.51
N GLY A 137 3.54 6.64 2.61
CA GLY A 137 4.93 7.10 2.40
C GLY A 137 5.52 8.00 3.49
N GLY A 138 4.88 8.14 4.66
CA GLY A 138 5.42 8.92 5.79
C GLY A 138 6.62 8.28 6.51
N SER A 139 6.91 7.01 6.23
CA SER A 139 8.10 6.30 6.72
C SER A 139 8.53 5.25 5.70
N PRO A 140 9.77 4.73 5.75
CA PRO A 140 10.19 3.65 4.88
C PRO A 140 9.25 2.44 4.99
N LEU A 141 8.92 1.82 3.86
CA LEU A 141 7.96 0.70 3.80
C LEU A 141 8.40 -0.47 4.67
N SER A 142 9.70 -0.77 4.71
CA SER A 142 10.26 -1.82 5.57
C SER A 142 9.95 -1.59 7.06
N ARG A 143 10.08 -0.35 7.55
CA ARG A 143 9.73 0.02 8.92
C ARG A 143 8.23 -0.10 9.16
N TRP A 144 7.42 0.36 8.20
CA TRP A 144 5.97 0.24 8.30
C TRP A 144 5.50 -1.22 8.35
N ILE A 145 6.06 -2.08 7.50
CA ILE A 145 5.84 -3.53 7.49
C ILE A 145 6.32 -4.15 8.81
N ARG A 146 7.51 -3.79 9.32
CA ARG A 146 8.02 -4.26 10.62
C ARG A 146 7.04 -3.98 11.75
N MET A 147 6.45 -2.78 11.80
CA MET A 147 5.47 -2.44 12.83
C MET A 147 4.17 -3.24 12.69
N ALA A 148 3.72 -3.52 11.47
CA ALA A 148 2.60 -4.42 11.22
C ALA A 148 2.92 -5.87 11.65
N ALA A 149 4.11 -6.35 11.31
CA ALA A 149 4.61 -7.68 11.68
C ALA A 149 4.74 -7.84 13.19
N LEU A 150 5.27 -6.83 13.90
CA LEU A 150 5.44 -6.87 15.36
C LEU A 150 4.11 -7.01 16.09
N ARG A 151 3.10 -6.20 15.71
CA ARG A 151 1.75 -6.27 16.30
C ARG A 151 1.13 -7.66 16.09
N LEU A 152 1.28 -8.20 14.89
CA LEU A 152 0.81 -9.53 14.55
C LEU A 152 1.55 -10.62 15.35
N ALA A 153 2.87 -10.53 15.45
CA ALA A 153 3.70 -11.49 16.19
C ALA A 153 3.33 -11.53 17.68
N LEU A 154 3.09 -10.39 18.31
CA LEU A 154 2.64 -10.32 19.71
C LEU A 154 1.26 -10.97 19.90
N SER A 155 0.34 -10.80 18.95
CA SER A 155 -0.98 -11.44 18.97
C SER A 155 -0.93 -12.95 18.70
N LEU A 156 0.00 -13.41 17.86
CA LEU A 156 0.17 -14.83 17.57
C LEU A 156 0.90 -15.56 18.70
N ARG A 157 1.88 -14.92 19.33
CA ARG A 157 2.61 -15.50 20.46
C ARG A 157 1.69 -15.84 21.63
N SER A 158 0.65 -15.03 21.88
CA SER A 158 -0.33 -15.30 22.95
C SER A 158 -1.32 -16.42 22.63
N SER A 159 -1.54 -16.74 21.35
CA SER A 159 -2.40 -17.84 20.91
C SER A 159 -1.63 -19.15 20.76
N LEU A 160 -0.41 -19.11 20.21
CA LEU A 160 0.49 -20.25 20.09
C LEU A 160 1.06 -20.72 21.44
N GLY A 161 1.11 -19.84 22.44
CA GLY A 161 1.58 -20.16 23.79
C GLY A 161 0.52 -20.75 24.73
N ARG A 162 -0.76 -20.81 24.34
CA ARG A 162 -1.76 -21.56 25.12
C ARG A 162 -1.70 -23.02 24.70
N PRO A 163 -1.38 -23.98 25.60
CA PRO A 163 -1.71 -25.36 25.33
C PRO A 163 -3.23 -25.43 25.13
N SER A 164 -3.66 -26.01 24.02
CA SER A 164 -5.05 -26.35 23.77
C SER A 164 -5.52 -27.33 24.87
N GLY A 165 -5.94 -26.80 26.01
CA GLY A 165 -6.64 -27.57 27.03
C GLY A 165 -8.03 -27.95 26.52
N PRO A 166 -8.51 -29.17 26.81
CA PRO A 166 -9.82 -29.61 26.34
C PRO A 166 -10.92 -28.70 26.88
N LYS A 167 -11.86 -28.34 26.00
CA LYS A 167 -13.08 -27.59 26.32
C LYS A 167 -13.98 -28.49 27.18
N PRO A 168 -14.63 -27.97 28.24
CA PRO A 168 -15.46 -28.76 29.15
C PRO A 168 -16.66 -29.42 28.46
#